data_AF-A0A925J3Z1-F1
#
_entry.id   AF-A0A925J3Z1-F1
#
_cell.length_a   1.000
_cell.length_b   1.000
_cell.length_c   1.000
_cell.angle_alpha   90.00
_cell.angle_beta   90.00
_cell.angle_gamma   90.00
#
_symmetry.space_group_name_H-M   'P 1'
#
loop_
_entity.id
_entity.type
_entity.pdbx_description
1 polymer ?
#
loop_
_entity_poly.entity_id
_entity_poly.type
_entity_poly.pdbx_seq_one_letter_code
_entity_poly.pdbx_strand_id
1 'polypeptide(L)'
;MTYTREQAGAEILRVASEFLNLKETANNAAWDNPDTAGQDAAGVALRRMLESVGWQAGWPYCMAFCKAVYMEAYKNLGAPPEVLRLIAQRFTASVMISFKNAGAFAQKKAPIAGSIFFMQKGDGGTGHAGLVVLPGQVNFSTIEGNTSPSPSSAQADREGDGVYKKVRSLDFTKKTGLWLRGFLNPMGADEVAALKPVTAAPRGGMRRSRSAKRPA
;
A
#
# COMPACT_ATOMS: atom_id res chain seq x y z
N MET A 1 15.81 -18.78 -6.55
CA MET A 1 16.41 -17.99 -5.46
C MET A 1 15.47 -18.04 -4.27
N THR A 2 16.00 -18.19 -3.06
CA THR A 2 15.21 -18.21 -1.82
C THR A 2 15.53 -16.95 -1.01
N TYR A 3 14.49 -16.22 -0.62
CA TYR A 3 14.59 -15.12 0.33
C TYR A 3 13.62 -15.38 1.48
N THR A 4 14.03 -15.01 2.68
CA THR A 4 13.22 -15.08 3.89
C THR A 4 12.28 -13.88 3.97
N ARG A 5 11.33 -13.95 4.91
CA ARG A 5 10.40 -12.86 5.16
C ARG A 5 11.14 -11.62 5.70
N GLU A 6 12.15 -11.84 6.51
CA GLU A 6 12.98 -10.81 7.12
C GLU A 6 13.80 -10.08 6.06
N GLN A 7 14.37 -10.82 5.10
CA GLN A 7 15.04 -10.23 3.94
C GLN A 7 14.09 -9.42 3.07
N ALA A 8 12.86 -9.91 2.84
CA ALA A 8 11.83 -9.14 2.15
C ALA A 8 11.49 -7.84 2.89
N GLY A 9 11.30 -7.92 4.21
CA GLY A 9 11.05 -6.75 5.05
C GLY A 9 12.18 -5.73 5.02
N ALA A 10 13.43 -6.18 5.11
CA ALA A 10 14.60 -5.31 5.04
C ALA A 10 14.70 -4.59 3.69
N GLU A 11 14.50 -5.29 2.57
CA GLU A 11 14.57 -4.68 1.24
C GLU A 11 13.41 -3.71 0.99
N ILE A 12 12.20 -4.02 1.45
CA ILE A 12 11.06 -3.09 1.41
C ILE A 12 11.40 -1.78 2.12
N LEU A 13 12.01 -1.86 3.31
CA LEU A 13 12.38 -0.68 4.08
C LEU A 13 13.57 0.07 3.47
N ARG A 14 14.52 -0.64 2.84
CA ARG A 14 15.62 -0.04 2.10
C ARG A 14 15.09 0.83 0.96
N VAL A 15 14.24 0.26 0.09
CA VAL A 15 13.61 0.98 -1.03
C VAL A 15 12.76 2.15 -0.54
N ALA A 16 11.93 1.95 0.49
CA ALA A 16 11.10 3.03 1.04
C ALA A 16 11.93 4.21 1.56
N SER A 17 13.09 3.94 2.14
CA SER A 17 13.94 4.95 2.76
C SER A 17 14.61 5.88 1.75
N GLU A 18 14.73 5.47 0.48
CA GLU A 18 15.24 6.31 -0.60
C GLU A 18 14.38 7.56 -0.85
N PHE A 19 13.11 7.52 -0.45
CA PHE A 19 12.13 8.58 -0.68
C PHE A 19 11.86 9.44 0.55
N LEU A 20 12.52 9.17 1.68
CA LEU A 20 12.29 9.91 2.92
C LEU A 20 12.60 11.39 2.75
N ASN A 21 11.74 12.22 3.33
CA ASN A 21 11.83 13.69 3.32
C ASN A 21 11.58 14.34 1.95
N LEU A 22 11.24 13.58 0.92
CA LEU A 22 10.68 14.16 -0.30
C LEU A 22 9.39 14.89 0.01
N LYS A 23 9.29 16.12 -0.48
CA LYS A 23 8.12 16.98 -0.32
C LYS A 23 7.43 17.23 -1.65
N GLU A 24 6.13 17.36 -1.63
CA GLU A 24 5.35 17.70 -2.81
C GLU A 24 5.62 19.14 -3.27
N THR A 25 6.03 19.27 -4.52
CA THR A 25 6.12 20.56 -5.21
C THR A 25 4.89 20.84 -6.06
N ALA A 26 4.09 19.80 -6.33
CA ALA A 26 2.75 19.89 -6.88
C ALA A 26 1.87 18.82 -6.23
N ASN A 27 0.67 19.21 -5.80
CA ASN A 27 -0.27 18.35 -5.06
C ASN A 27 -0.45 17.00 -5.75
N ASN A 28 0.00 15.94 -5.08
CA ASN A 28 -0.02 14.57 -5.57
C ASN A 28 0.50 14.45 -7.01
N ALA A 29 1.54 15.19 -7.42
CA ALA A 29 1.94 15.24 -8.83
C ALA A 29 3.46 15.34 -9.05
N ALA A 30 4.17 15.98 -8.14
CA ALA A 30 5.61 16.14 -8.22
C ALA A 30 6.21 16.24 -6.82
N TRP A 31 7.43 15.73 -6.66
CA TRP A 31 8.17 15.74 -5.41
C TRP A 31 9.59 16.24 -5.63
N ASP A 32 10.14 16.89 -4.62
CA ASP A 32 11.51 17.33 -4.59
C ASP A 32 12.04 17.28 -3.16
N ASN A 33 13.36 17.28 -3.01
CA ASN A 33 14.00 17.42 -1.71
C ASN A 33 14.50 18.87 -1.55
N PRO A 34 13.90 19.67 -0.64
CA PRO A 34 14.32 21.06 -0.45
C PRO A 34 15.77 21.21 0.01
N ASP A 35 16.38 20.14 0.51
CA ASP A 35 17.77 20.14 1.01
C ASP A 35 18.79 19.81 -0.11
N THR A 36 18.34 19.50 -1.33
CA THR A 36 19.21 19.24 -2.47
C THR A 36 19.19 20.37 -3.49
N ALA A 37 20.32 20.64 -4.12
CA ALA A 37 20.41 21.63 -5.18
C ALA A 37 19.91 21.06 -6.52
N GLY A 38 18.96 21.75 -7.15
CA GLY A 38 18.34 21.29 -8.39
C GLY A 38 17.25 20.24 -8.15
N GLN A 39 16.78 19.60 -9.22
CA GLN A 39 15.75 18.57 -9.13
C GLN A 39 16.32 17.29 -8.50
N ASP A 40 15.77 16.87 -7.36
CA ASP A 40 16.16 15.63 -6.70
C ASP A 40 15.81 14.40 -7.55
N ALA A 41 16.79 13.53 -7.76
CA ALA A 41 16.64 12.31 -8.56
C ALA A 41 15.64 11.31 -7.94
N ALA A 42 15.54 11.26 -6.61
CA ALA A 42 14.57 10.45 -5.89
C ALA A 42 13.13 10.96 -6.11
N GLY A 43 12.93 12.27 -6.26
CA GLY A 43 11.63 12.85 -6.66
C GLY A 43 11.17 12.34 -8.02
N VAL A 44 12.08 12.31 -9.00
CA VAL A 44 11.83 11.75 -10.34
C VAL A 44 11.61 10.23 -10.28
N ALA A 45 12.42 9.52 -9.50
CA ALA A 45 12.30 8.08 -9.32
C ALA A 45 10.97 7.69 -8.66
N LEU A 46 10.53 8.42 -7.64
CA LEU A 46 9.25 8.22 -6.96
C LEU A 46 8.09 8.33 -7.96
N ARG A 47 8.09 9.37 -8.79
CA ARG A 47 7.06 9.54 -9.82
C ARG A 47 7.00 8.35 -10.77
N ARG A 48 8.14 7.92 -11.32
CA ARG A 48 8.22 6.76 -12.23
C ARG A 48 7.73 5.48 -11.55
N MET A 49 8.11 5.28 -10.28
CA MET A 49 7.67 4.13 -9.49
C MET A 49 6.16 4.11 -9.29
N LEU A 50 5.55 5.25 -8.94
CA LEU A 50 4.10 5.37 -8.80
C LEU A 50 3.38 5.10 -10.12
N GLU A 51 3.81 5.75 -11.20
CA GLU A 51 3.23 5.56 -12.54
C GLU A 51 3.31 4.08 -12.99
N SER A 52 4.41 3.38 -12.67
CA SER A 52 4.59 1.96 -13.01
C SER A 52 3.55 1.02 -12.37
N VAL A 53 2.90 1.45 -11.29
CA VAL A 53 1.89 0.66 -10.58
C VAL A 53 0.45 1.14 -10.82
N GLY A 54 0.27 2.04 -11.79
CA GLY A 54 -1.03 2.52 -12.26
C GLY A 54 -1.55 3.76 -11.52
N TRP A 55 -0.68 4.47 -10.81
CA TRP A 55 -1.03 5.76 -10.24
C TRP A 55 -1.03 6.88 -11.31
N GLN A 56 -1.81 7.93 -11.08
CA GLN A 56 -1.91 9.10 -11.97
C GLN A 56 -1.72 10.39 -11.18
N ALA A 57 -1.11 11.39 -11.82
CA ALA A 57 -0.93 12.71 -11.21
C ALA A 57 -2.27 13.28 -10.70
N GLY A 58 -2.22 13.86 -9.51
CA GLY A 58 -3.36 14.37 -8.73
C GLY A 58 -4.04 13.33 -7.83
N TRP A 59 -3.69 12.03 -7.92
CA TRP A 59 -4.31 11.01 -7.07
C TRP A 59 -3.58 10.86 -5.74
N PRO A 60 -4.29 10.64 -4.61
CA PRO A 60 -3.65 10.20 -3.37
C PRO A 60 -2.77 8.97 -3.60
N TYR A 61 -1.51 8.99 -3.13
CA TYR A 61 -0.51 7.96 -3.47
C TYR A 61 -0.08 7.05 -2.32
N CYS A 62 -0.65 7.13 -1.12
CA CYS A 62 -0.19 6.31 0.03
C CYS A 62 -0.15 4.80 -0.25
N MET A 63 -1.22 4.24 -0.84
CA MET A 63 -1.26 2.82 -1.22
C MET A 63 -0.45 2.53 -2.48
N ALA A 64 -0.41 3.46 -3.44
CA ALA A 64 0.41 3.32 -4.64
C ALA A 64 1.90 3.28 -4.29
N PHE A 65 2.34 4.09 -3.33
CA PHE A 65 3.67 4.08 -2.76
C PHE A 65 4.00 2.71 -2.16
N CYS A 66 3.14 2.20 -1.26
CA CYS A 66 3.32 0.87 -0.68
C CYS A 66 3.44 -0.22 -1.75
N LYS A 67 2.56 -0.19 -2.77
CA LYS A 67 2.57 -1.14 -3.88
C LYS A 67 3.86 -1.03 -4.70
N ALA A 68 4.30 0.18 -5.05
CA ALA A 68 5.49 0.41 -5.84
C ALA A 68 6.75 -0.06 -5.09
N VAL A 69 6.88 0.28 -3.81
CA VAL A 69 7.98 -0.17 -2.95
C VAL A 69 8.01 -1.69 -2.85
N TYR A 70 6.86 -2.34 -2.61
CA TYR A 70 6.78 -3.81 -2.59
C TYR A 70 7.21 -4.40 -3.93
N MET A 71 6.65 -3.93 -5.04
CA MET A 71 6.99 -4.43 -6.38
C MET A 71 8.49 -4.33 -6.64
N GLU A 72 9.12 -3.20 -6.30
CA GLU A 72 10.54 -2.98 -6.51
C GLU A 72 11.41 -3.86 -5.60
N ALA A 73 11.09 -3.94 -4.31
CA ALA A 73 11.80 -4.79 -3.37
C ALA A 73 11.77 -6.27 -3.79
N TYR A 74 10.62 -6.77 -4.21
CA TYR A 74 10.50 -8.15 -4.68
C TYR A 74 11.24 -8.39 -6.01
N LYS A 75 11.31 -7.41 -6.91
CA LYS A 75 12.15 -7.52 -8.12
C LYS A 75 13.63 -7.60 -7.74
N ASN A 76 14.10 -6.75 -6.83
CA ASN A 76 15.50 -6.73 -6.38
C ASN A 76 15.92 -8.05 -5.74
N LEU A 77 14.99 -8.72 -5.04
CA LEU A 77 15.18 -10.05 -4.46
C LEU A 77 15.10 -11.19 -5.48
N GLY A 78 14.88 -10.89 -6.76
CA GLY A 78 14.74 -11.90 -7.81
C GLY A 78 13.48 -12.75 -7.65
N ALA A 79 12.38 -12.17 -7.14
CA ALA A 79 11.13 -12.89 -6.97
C ALA A 79 10.57 -13.39 -8.32
N PRO A 80 10.00 -14.61 -8.36
CA PRO A 80 9.32 -15.11 -9.55
C PRO A 80 8.25 -14.15 -10.10
N PRO A 81 8.04 -14.10 -11.43
CA PRO A 81 7.01 -13.26 -12.05
C PRO A 81 5.60 -13.42 -11.44
N GLU A 82 5.29 -14.60 -10.92
CA GLU A 82 4.02 -14.94 -10.28
C GLU A 82 3.80 -14.13 -9.00
N VAL A 83 4.87 -13.89 -8.23
CA VAL A 83 4.86 -13.06 -7.02
C VAL A 83 4.50 -11.62 -7.39
N LEU A 84 5.20 -11.09 -8.37
CA LEU A 84 5.03 -9.73 -8.86
C LEU A 84 3.61 -9.54 -9.42
N ARG A 85 3.10 -10.55 -10.15
CA ARG A 85 1.72 -10.56 -10.65
C ARG A 85 0.71 -10.61 -9.51
N LEU A 86 0.93 -11.39 -8.46
CA LEU A 86 0.04 -11.44 -7.30
C LEU A 86 -0.02 -10.10 -6.57
N ILE A 87 1.12 -9.45 -6.34
CA ILE A 87 1.19 -8.11 -5.76
C ILE A 87 0.44 -7.11 -6.66
N ALA A 88 0.71 -7.14 -7.97
CA ALA A 88 0.08 -6.25 -8.94
C ALA A 88 -1.45 -6.40 -9.01
N GLN A 89 -1.96 -7.63 -8.89
CA GLN A 89 -3.40 -7.93 -8.92
C GLN A 89 -4.11 -7.59 -7.61
N ARG A 90 -3.44 -7.79 -6.46
CA ARG A 90 -4.06 -7.55 -5.15
C ARG A 90 -4.07 -6.07 -4.79
N PHE A 91 -3.03 -5.32 -5.13
CA PHE A 91 -2.93 -3.92 -4.76
C PHE A 91 -3.31 -2.97 -5.88
N THR A 92 -4.12 -1.99 -5.51
CA THR A 92 -4.57 -0.87 -6.35
C THR A 92 -4.21 0.44 -5.63
N ALA A 93 -4.42 1.59 -6.26
CA ALA A 93 -4.29 2.88 -5.57
C ALA A 93 -5.30 3.05 -4.41
N SER A 94 -6.38 2.26 -4.37
CA SER A 94 -7.34 2.28 -3.26
C SER A 94 -6.87 1.39 -2.10
N VAL A 95 -6.73 2.00 -0.92
CA VAL A 95 -6.39 1.32 0.34
C VAL A 95 -7.38 0.21 0.66
N MET A 96 -8.69 0.51 0.65
CA MET A 96 -9.71 -0.44 1.12
C MET A 96 -9.96 -1.57 0.12
N ILE A 97 -9.81 -1.31 -1.19
CA ILE A 97 -9.84 -2.38 -2.21
C ILE A 97 -8.62 -3.29 -2.02
N SER A 98 -7.43 -2.72 -1.82
CA SER A 98 -6.19 -3.48 -1.58
C SER A 98 -6.28 -4.34 -0.31
N PHE A 99 -6.81 -3.79 0.78
CA PHE A 99 -7.06 -4.52 2.02
C PHE A 99 -8.02 -5.69 1.81
N LYS A 100 -9.15 -5.45 1.12
CA LYS A 100 -10.12 -6.50 0.79
C LYS A 100 -9.50 -7.59 -0.08
N ASN A 101 -8.75 -7.22 -1.11
CA ASN A 101 -8.10 -8.15 -2.04
C ASN A 101 -6.98 -8.96 -1.37
N ALA A 102 -6.31 -8.40 -0.37
CA ALA A 102 -5.34 -9.13 0.43
C ALA A 102 -5.99 -10.19 1.33
N GLY A 103 -7.25 -10.00 1.73
CA GLY A 103 -8.03 -10.99 2.47
C GLY A 103 -7.34 -11.42 3.77
N ALA A 104 -7.31 -12.71 4.05
CA ALA A 104 -6.69 -13.27 5.26
C ALA A 104 -5.19 -12.92 5.42
N PHE A 105 -4.49 -12.56 4.34
CA PHE A 105 -3.07 -12.15 4.42
C PHE A 105 -2.88 -10.78 5.08
N ALA A 106 -3.82 -9.84 4.89
CA ALA A 106 -3.74 -8.49 5.47
C ALA A 106 -4.46 -8.35 6.82
N GLN A 107 -5.03 -9.42 7.35
CA GLN A 107 -5.79 -9.40 8.62
C GLN A 107 -4.95 -9.84 9.82
N LYS A 108 -3.62 -9.74 9.71
CA LYS A 108 -2.73 -10.01 10.85
C LYS A 108 -2.85 -8.88 11.86
N LYS A 109 -2.81 -9.24 13.15
CA LYS A 109 -2.79 -8.28 14.27
C LYS A 109 -1.39 -7.93 14.74
N ALA A 110 -0.39 -8.71 14.35
CA ALA A 110 1.02 -8.52 14.71
C ALA A 110 1.86 -8.21 13.46
N PRO A 111 2.27 -6.95 13.27
CA PRO A 111 3.14 -6.58 12.16
C PRO A 111 4.58 -7.04 12.42
N ILE A 112 5.33 -7.16 11.33
CA ILE A 112 6.80 -7.18 11.36
C ILE A 112 7.36 -6.00 10.55
N ALA A 113 8.68 -5.80 10.59
CA ALA A 113 9.35 -4.83 9.72
C ALA A 113 9.03 -5.08 8.23
N GLY A 114 8.73 -4.02 7.50
CA GLY A 114 8.32 -4.03 6.11
C GLY A 114 6.83 -4.30 5.87
N SER A 115 6.02 -4.54 6.90
CA SER A 115 4.57 -4.80 6.72
C SER A 115 3.83 -3.58 6.20
N ILE A 116 2.80 -3.78 5.36
CA ILE A 116 1.83 -2.73 5.06
C ILE A 116 0.79 -2.69 6.17
N PHE A 117 0.62 -1.56 6.83
CA PHE A 117 -0.54 -1.31 7.68
C PHE A 117 -1.69 -0.75 6.84
N PHE A 118 -2.93 -1.06 7.23
CA PHE A 118 -4.14 -0.52 6.61
C PHE A 118 -4.98 0.18 7.66
N MET A 119 -5.34 1.44 7.42
CA MET A 119 -6.33 2.16 8.20
C MET A 119 -7.57 2.45 7.36
N GLN A 120 -8.74 2.46 7.99
CA GLN A 120 -10.01 2.85 7.37
C GLN A 120 -10.56 4.12 8.03
N LYS A 121 -11.17 5.02 7.26
CA LYS A 121 -11.89 6.18 7.78
C LYS A 121 -13.36 5.81 8.03
N GLY A 122 -13.78 5.77 9.29
CA GLY A 122 -15.14 5.41 9.68
C GLY A 122 -15.57 4.07 9.04
N ASP A 123 -16.70 4.10 8.32
CA ASP A 123 -17.24 2.97 7.55
C ASP A 123 -17.07 3.11 6.02
N GLY A 124 -16.39 4.16 5.56
CA GLY A 124 -16.28 4.47 4.14
C GLY A 124 -15.30 3.56 3.39
N GLY A 125 -15.29 3.65 2.05
CA GLY A 125 -14.32 2.98 1.16
C GLY A 125 -12.93 3.63 1.13
N THR A 126 -12.62 4.43 2.15
CA THR A 126 -11.54 5.41 2.21
C THR A 126 -10.61 5.03 3.36
N GLY A 127 -9.30 5.15 3.17
CA GLY A 127 -8.32 4.72 4.15
C GLY A 127 -6.95 5.35 3.94
N HIS A 128 -5.99 4.89 4.72
CA HIS A 128 -4.58 5.23 4.61
C HIS A 128 -3.72 3.97 4.77
N ALA A 129 -2.53 3.97 4.18
CA ALA A 129 -1.59 2.87 4.27
C ALA A 129 -0.16 3.38 4.35
N GLY A 130 0.72 2.54 4.90
CA GLY A 130 2.14 2.82 4.98
C GLY A 130 2.91 1.58 5.42
N LEU A 131 4.22 1.71 5.52
CA LEU A 131 5.14 0.61 5.74
C LEU A 131 5.63 0.63 7.18
N VAL A 132 5.53 -0.48 7.91
CA VAL A 132 5.99 -0.61 9.30
C VAL A 132 7.50 -0.73 9.32
N VAL A 133 8.19 0.17 10.01
CA VAL A 133 9.64 0.12 10.22
C VAL A 133 9.97 -0.69 11.46
N LEU A 134 9.43 -0.30 12.60
CA LEU A 134 9.65 -0.96 13.89
C LEU A 134 8.30 -1.35 14.49
N PRO A 135 7.96 -2.65 14.57
CA PRO A 135 6.78 -3.09 15.30
C PRO A 135 6.97 -2.86 16.80
N GLY A 136 5.88 -2.59 17.51
CA GLY A 136 5.88 -2.48 18.97
C GLY A 136 4.55 -2.93 19.55
N GLN A 137 4.48 -2.98 20.88
CA GLN A 137 3.32 -3.54 21.59
C GLN A 137 2.17 -2.54 21.77
N VAL A 138 2.49 -1.25 21.83
CA VAL A 138 1.51 -0.15 22.01
C VAL A 138 1.48 0.75 20.78
N ASN A 139 2.66 1.04 20.24
CA ASN A 139 2.85 1.86 19.06
C ASN A 139 3.82 1.17 18.11
N PHE A 140 3.81 1.57 16.84
CA PHE A 140 4.78 1.14 15.83
C PHE A 140 5.23 2.35 15.00
N SER A 141 6.46 2.31 14.50
CA SER A 141 6.98 3.35 13.60
C SER A 141 6.80 2.96 12.14
N THR A 142 6.67 3.95 11.27
CA THR A 142 6.31 3.76 9.86
C THR A 142 7.10 4.65 8.92
N ILE A 143 7.11 4.31 7.62
CA ILE A 143 7.37 5.22 6.49
C ILE A 143 6.09 5.28 5.66
N GLU A 144 5.61 6.48 5.39
CA GLU A 144 4.32 6.68 4.71
C GLU A 144 4.46 7.75 3.65
N GLY A 145 3.99 7.45 2.43
CA GLY A 145 3.80 8.46 1.39
C GLY A 145 2.43 9.12 1.50
N ASN A 146 2.30 10.32 0.96
CA ASN A 146 1.10 11.15 1.02
C ASN A 146 0.68 11.43 2.47
N THR A 147 1.66 11.78 3.31
CA THR A 147 1.40 12.21 4.69
C THR A 147 2.11 13.53 4.98
N SER A 148 1.79 14.15 6.12
CA SER A 148 2.46 15.34 6.64
C SER A 148 3.36 15.00 7.84
N PRO A 149 4.40 15.80 8.15
CA PRO A 149 5.35 15.52 9.23
C PRO A 149 4.71 15.57 10.62
N SER A 150 3.63 16.33 10.81
CA SER A 150 2.88 16.39 12.08
C SER A 150 1.60 15.55 12.05
N PRO A 151 1.28 14.78 13.10
CA PRO A 151 -0.01 14.10 13.23
C PRO A 151 -1.06 15.10 13.72
N SER A 152 -1.73 15.81 12.81
CA SER A 152 -2.74 16.81 13.20
C SER A 152 -4.16 16.49 12.74
N SER A 153 -4.36 15.61 11.74
CA SER A 153 -5.71 15.19 11.31
C SER A 153 -5.71 14.02 10.32
N ALA A 154 -6.88 13.39 10.12
CA ALA A 154 -7.11 12.42 9.04
C ALA A 154 -7.03 13.05 7.62
N GLN A 155 -7.04 14.38 7.51
CA GLN A 155 -6.86 15.11 6.27
C GLN A 155 -5.37 15.26 5.93
N ALA A 156 -4.52 15.53 6.91
CA ALA A 156 -3.06 15.56 6.75
C ALA A 156 -2.46 14.18 6.38
N ASP A 157 -3.16 13.10 6.68
CA ASP A 157 -2.82 11.73 6.24
C ASP A 157 -3.36 11.38 4.83
N ARG A 158 -4.16 12.27 4.22
CA ARG A 158 -4.77 12.08 2.88
C ARG A 158 -4.30 13.08 1.83
N GLU A 159 -4.00 14.29 2.28
CA GLU A 159 -3.47 15.44 1.54
C GLU A 159 -2.10 15.77 2.11
N GLY A 160 -1.31 14.72 2.38
CA GLY A 160 0.01 14.91 2.89
C GLY A 160 0.90 15.63 1.89
N ASP A 161 1.99 16.19 2.37
CA ASP A 161 2.90 16.97 1.56
C ASP A 161 4.20 16.21 1.26
N GLY A 162 4.23 14.88 1.42
CA GLY A 162 5.44 14.11 1.17
C GLY A 162 5.49 12.71 1.77
N VAL A 163 6.73 12.22 1.93
CA VAL A 163 7.06 10.91 2.50
C VAL A 163 7.79 11.08 3.84
N TYR A 164 7.17 10.61 4.93
CA TYR A 164 7.66 10.85 6.28
C TYR A 164 7.62 9.61 7.16
N LYS A 165 8.41 9.67 8.24
CA LYS A 165 8.30 8.73 9.35
C LYS A 165 7.18 9.15 10.29
N LYS A 166 6.37 8.18 10.74
CA LYS A 166 5.35 8.43 11.77
C LYS A 166 5.39 7.38 12.86
N VAL A 167 4.75 7.70 13.97
CA VAL A 167 4.41 6.75 15.03
C VAL A 167 2.90 6.59 15.03
N ARG A 168 2.44 5.34 14.98
CA ARG A 168 1.02 4.98 14.96
C ARG A 168 0.69 4.13 16.18
N SER A 169 -0.52 4.29 16.69
CA SER A 169 -1.03 3.47 17.79
C SER A 169 -1.47 2.10 17.27
N LEU A 170 -1.09 1.04 17.97
CA LEU A 170 -1.56 -0.33 17.75
C LEU A 170 -2.93 -0.51 18.42
N ASP A 171 -3.93 0.22 17.89
CA ASP A 171 -5.29 0.21 18.38
C ASP A 171 -6.27 -0.08 17.23
N PHE A 172 -6.97 -1.21 17.34
CA PHE A 172 -7.97 -1.67 16.39
C PHE A 172 -9.39 -1.18 16.71
N THR A 173 -9.54 -0.34 17.74
CA THR A 173 -10.83 0.23 18.12
C THR A 173 -11.35 1.11 17.00
N LYS A 174 -12.54 0.76 16.51
CA LYS A 174 -13.21 1.51 15.45
C LYS A 174 -13.55 2.91 15.94
N LYS A 175 -13.25 3.93 15.12
CA LYS A 175 -13.59 5.34 15.35
C LYS A 175 -14.04 6.02 14.07
N THR A 176 -14.62 7.22 14.20
CA THR A 176 -15.09 8.04 13.07
C THR A 176 -13.96 8.49 12.14
N GLY A 177 -12.77 8.71 12.71
CA GLY A 177 -11.53 8.98 11.98
C GLY A 177 -10.86 7.73 11.39
N LEU A 178 -9.58 7.85 11.06
CA LEU A 178 -8.76 6.71 10.63
C LEU A 178 -8.53 5.74 11.80
N TRP A 179 -8.82 4.45 11.59
CA TRP A 179 -8.60 3.39 12.58
C TRP A 179 -7.94 2.17 11.93
N LEU A 180 -7.11 1.45 12.70
CA LEU A 180 -6.31 0.35 12.19
C LEU A 180 -7.18 -0.88 11.88
N ARG A 181 -7.05 -1.41 10.67
CA ARG A 181 -7.77 -2.57 10.18
C ARG A 181 -6.97 -3.86 10.25
N GLY A 182 -5.65 -3.76 10.10
CA GLY A 182 -4.78 -4.92 10.02
C GLY A 182 -3.46 -4.61 9.33
N PHE A 183 -2.65 -5.66 9.21
CA PHE A 183 -1.35 -5.63 8.56
C PHE A 183 -1.22 -6.75 7.54
N LEU A 184 -0.54 -6.44 6.44
CA LEU A 184 0.03 -7.43 5.55
C LEU A 184 1.53 -7.52 5.80
N ASN A 185 1.98 -8.64 6.35
CA ASN A 185 3.40 -8.88 6.52
C ASN A 185 4.06 -9.16 5.15
N PRO A 186 5.36 -8.89 5.00
CA PRO A 186 6.14 -9.44 3.89
C PRO A 186 5.97 -10.96 3.82
N MET A 187 6.28 -11.51 2.67
CA MET A 187 6.20 -12.94 2.36
C MET A 187 7.60 -13.44 1.98
N GLY A 188 8.02 -14.57 2.56
CA GLY A 188 9.21 -15.30 2.08
C GLY A 188 8.93 -16.07 0.80
N ALA A 189 9.97 -16.52 0.10
CA ALA A 189 9.85 -17.21 -1.18
C ALA A 189 8.94 -18.46 -1.11
N ASP A 190 9.06 -19.24 -0.03
CA ASP A 190 8.27 -20.47 0.18
C ASP A 190 6.78 -20.18 0.41
N GLU A 191 6.48 -19.06 1.07
CA GLU A 191 5.10 -18.63 1.33
C GLU A 191 4.43 -18.17 0.05
N VAL A 192 5.19 -17.55 -0.84
CA VAL A 192 4.66 -17.11 -2.13
C VAL A 192 4.37 -18.30 -3.04
N ALA A 193 5.19 -19.35 -3.03
CA ALA A 193 4.93 -20.57 -3.79
C ALA A 193 3.58 -21.23 -3.42
N ALA A 194 3.11 -21.04 -2.19
CA ALA A 194 1.82 -21.54 -1.72
C ALA A 194 0.61 -20.66 -2.12
N LEU A 195 0.83 -19.46 -2.66
CA LEU A 195 -0.25 -18.53 -3.02
C LEU A 195 -0.94 -18.94 -4.32
N LYS A 196 -2.23 -19.29 -4.21
CA LYS A 196 -3.10 -19.45 -5.38
C LYS A 196 -3.48 -18.08 -5.97
N PRO A 197 -3.58 -17.94 -7.31
CA PRO A 197 -4.13 -16.76 -7.95
C PRO A 197 -5.51 -16.42 -7.37
N VAL A 198 -5.84 -15.13 -7.26
CA VAL A 198 -7.21 -14.73 -6.95
C VAL A 198 -8.09 -15.21 -8.10
N THR A 199 -8.96 -16.18 -7.87
CA THR A 199 -9.98 -16.56 -8.83
C THR A 199 -10.79 -15.31 -9.15
N ALA A 200 -10.81 -14.89 -10.42
CA ALA A 200 -11.69 -13.82 -10.85
C ALA A 200 -13.10 -14.13 -10.33
N ALA A 201 -13.74 -13.16 -9.67
CA ALA A 201 -15.12 -13.32 -9.24
C ALA A 201 -15.95 -13.80 -10.44
N PRO A 202 -16.89 -14.76 -10.26
CA PRO A 202 -17.74 -15.18 -11.35
C PRO A 202 -18.43 -13.93 -11.90
N ARG A 203 -18.19 -13.63 -13.19
CA ARG A 203 -18.91 -12.54 -13.86
C ARG A 203 -20.38 -12.88 -13.69
N GLY A 204 -21.10 -12.06 -12.91
CA GLY A 204 -22.51 -12.27 -12.63
C GLY A 204 -23.24 -12.49 -13.94
N GLY A 205 -23.67 -13.74 -14.17
CA GLY A 205 -24.43 -14.10 -15.35
C GLY A 205 -25.68 -13.25 -15.35
N MET A 206 -25.72 -12.29 -16.26
CA MET A 206 -26.89 -11.49 -16.55
C MET A 206 -28.00 -12.47 -16.96
N ARG A 207 -28.83 -12.87 -15.99
CA ARG A 207 -30.05 -13.65 -16.25
C ARG A 207 -30.93 -12.77 -17.12
N ARG A 208 -30.92 -13.01 -18.43
CA ARG A 208 -31.96 -12.51 -19.33
C ARG A 208 -33.25 -13.27 -18.96
N SER A 209 -34.13 -12.62 -18.21
CA SER A 209 -35.52 -13.06 -18.08
C SER A 209 -36.19 -12.97 -19.45
N ARG A 210 -36.38 -14.10 -20.12
CA ARG A 210 -37.31 -14.19 -21.25
C ARG A 210 -38.70 -14.41 -20.68
N SER A 211 -39.52 -13.36 -20.63
CA SER A 211 -40.97 -13.50 -20.52
C SER A 211 -41.50 -14.05 -21.83
N ALA A 212 -41.93 -15.31 -21.83
CA ALA A 212 -42.70 -15.88 -22.93
C ALA A 212 -44.17 -15.41 -22.80
N LYS A 213 -44.62 -14.57 -23.72
CA LYS A 213 -46.06 -14.41 -23.99
C LYS A 213 -46.52 -15.62 -24.80
N ARG A 214 -47.50 -16.36 -24.29
CA ARG A 214 -48.31 -17.31 -25.08
C ARG A 214 -49.34 -16.50 -25.89
N PRO A 215 -49.55 -16.77 -27.18
CA PRO A 215 -50.77 -16.36 -27.86
C PRO A 215 -51.87 -17.41 -27.66
N ALA A 216 -53.12 -16.92 -27.67
CA ALA A 216 -54.33 -17.71 -27.84
C ALA A 216 -54.51 -18.11 -29.31
#